data_AF-A0A2A2D6S1-F1
#
_entry.id   AF-A0A2A2D6S1-F1
#
_cell.length_a   1.000
_cell.length_b   1.000
_cell.length_c   1.000
_cell.angle_alpha   90.00
_cell.angle_beta   90.00
_cell.angle_gamma   90.00
#
_symmetry.space_group_name_H-M   'P 1'
#
loop_
_entity.id
_entity.type
_entity.pdbx_description
1 polymer ?
#
loop_
_entity_poly.entity_id
_entity_poly.type
_entity_poly.pdbx_seq_one_letter_code
_entity_poly.pdbx_strand_id
1 'polypeptide(L)'
;MLSMLHHAGARPRTPGRGRRASVVLVAGACVALATACGGTRSQAAASPTSGGLSVSYEAPARGGGAERDFLREHRPAEKVAEDVGGALRLRKAIAIVGRSCEKGDVPEYDPETRRIVLCYSYVAEVRSMFERAHDPDPAGRTAGVLTETLYHEVAHALVDTLGLAPTGREEDVADQFAAYRLIPRGPEGRAAVLAAADNYAQYARESRPEDVDLGAEHPPDAARAANYRCYLYGASEAEGSDGDASSDDDLVDGTVLTEERASLCEGEYGALRRGWDGLLG
;
A
#
# COMPACT_ATOMS: atom_id res chain seq x y z
N MET A 1 32.78 6.78 -1.33
CA MET A 1 32.37 5.77 -0.33
C MET A 1 31.09 6.27 0.32
N LEU A 2 29.93 6.02 -0.31
CA LEU A 2 28.63 6.28 0.31
C LEU A 2 28.13 4.96 0.91
N SER A 3 27.77 5.01 2.18
CA SER A 3 27.23 3.89 2.96
C SER A 3 25.87 3.48 2.41
N MET A 4 25.74 2.23 1.98
CA MET A 4 24.51 1.61 1.49
C MET A 4 23.62 1.22 2.67
N LEU A 5 22.38 1.71 2.71
CA LEU A 5 21.39 1.33 3.70
C LEU A 5 20.64 0.11 3.17
N HIS A 6 20.90 -1.01 3.82
CA HIS A 6 20.28 -2.29 3.55
C HIS A 6 18.82 -2.24 4.04
N HIS A 7 17.90 -2.81 3.27
CA HIS A 7 16.50 -2.98 3.64
C HIS A 7 16.39 -4.06 4.72
N ALA A 8 16.74 -3.71 5.95
CA ALA A 8 16.38 -4.48 7.14
C ALA A 8 15.08 -3.88 7.69
N GLY A 9 13.97 -4.58 7.48
CA GLY A 9 12.67 -4.23 8.03
C GLY A 9 12.73 -3.92 9.52
N ALA A 10 11.88 -2.99 9.96
CA ALA A 10 11.77 -2.59 11.34
C ALA A 10 11.48 -3.80 12.25
N ARG A 11 12.20 -3.92 13.37
CA ARG A 11 11.96 -4.98 14.36
C ARG A 11 10.59 -4.80 15.03
N PRO A 12 9.80 -5.86 15.26
CA PRO A 12 8.55 -5.75 15.99
C PRO A 12 8.79 -5.37 17.45
N ARG A 13 8.13 -4.30 17.91
CA ARG A 13 8.00 -3.96 19.34
C ARG A 13 6.87 -4.78 19.93
N THR A 14 7.19 -5.66 20.87
CA THR A 14 6.18 -6.38 21.68
C THR A 14 5.50 -5.40 22.65
N PRO A 15 4.16 -5.33 22.71
CA PRO A 15 3.49 -4.47 23.66
C PRO A 15 3.59 -5.04 25.09
N GLY A 16 4.36 -4.35 25.93
CA GLY A 16 4.49 -4.65 27.35
C GLY A 16 3.16 -4.44 28.09
N ARG A 17 2.70 -5.47 28.80
CA ARG A 17 1.47 -5.48 29.61
C ARG A 17 1.61 -4.53 30.81
N GLY A 18 1.26 -3.26 30.63
CA GLY A 18 1.21 -2.25 31.69
C GLY A 18 -0.06 -2.38 32.56
N ARG A 19 0.14 -2.62 33.86
CA ARG A 19 -0.90 -2.74 34.89
C ARG A 19 -1.75 -1.46 35.00
N ARG A 20 -3.07 -1.57 34.91
CA ARG A 20 -4.01 -0.48 35.23
C ARG A 20 -4.02 -0.23 36.74
N ALA A 21 -3.59 0.96 37.17
CA ALA A 21 -3.86 1.48 38.50
C ALA A 21 -5.17 2.27 38.47
N SER A 22 -6.19 1.80 39.19
CA SER A 22 -7.46 2.49 39.36
C SER A 22 -7.29 3.64 40.35
N VAL A 23 -7.46 4.88 39.89
CA VAL A 23 -7.60 6.06 40.75
C VAL A 23 -9.09 6.25 41.04
N VAL A 24 -9.47 6.13 42.31
CA VAL A 24 -10.81 6.44 42.82
C VAL A 24 -10.93 7.96 42.95
N LEU A 25 -11.82 8.57 42.17
CA LEU A 25 -12.21 9.98 42.30
C LEU A 25 -13.42 10.09 43.24
N VAL A 26 -13.23 10.79 44.36
CA VAL A 26 -14.28 11.15 45.31
C VAL A 26 -15.12 12.29 44.72
N ALA A 27 -16.43 12.07 44.60
CA ALA A 27 -17.38 13.06 44.10
C ALA A 27 -17.70 14.09 45.20
N GLY A 28 -17.27 15.35 45.01
CA GLY A 28 -17.75 16.50 45.76
C GLY A 28 -18.97 17.11 45.07
N ALA A 29 -20.14 17.02 45.70
CA ALA A 29 -21.37 17.65 45.23
C ALA A 29 -21.36 19.15 45.55
N CYS A 30 -21.39 20.00 44.52
CA CYS A 30 -21.77 21.41 44.63
C CYS A 30 -23.12 21.60 43.94
N VAL A 31 -24.15 21.90 44.72
CA VAL A 31 -25.48 22.28 44.25
C VAL A 31 -25.45 23.76 43.91
N ALA A 32 -25.71 24.10 42.65
CA ALA A 32 -26.04 25.45 42.22
C ALA A 32 -27.39 25.42 41.51
N LEU A 33 -28.40 26.04 42.12
CA LEU A 33 -29.68 26.34 41.48
C LEU A 33 -29.50 27.53 40.53
N ALA A 34 -29.85 27.34 39.25
CA ALA A 34 -30.17 28.44 38.35
C ALA A 34 -31.37 28.03 37.48
N THR A 35 -32.44 28.80 37.61
CA THR A 35 -33.71 28.67 36.90
C THR A 35 -33.68 29.36 35.53
N ALA A 36 -34.24 28.63 34.55
CA ALA A 36 -35.11 29.09 33.45
C ALA A 36 -34.52 29.50 32.08
N CYS A 37 -35.11 28.83 31.07
CA CYS A 37 -35.46 29.27 29.71
C CYS A 37 -34.37 29.30 28.63
N GLY A 38 -34.47 28.34 27.70
CA GLY A 38 -33.75 28.35 26.43
C GLY A 38 -33.57 26.95 25.86
N GLY A 39 -34.66 26.31 25.42
CA GLY A 39 -34.61 24.99 24.81
C GLY A 39 -33.93 25.01 23.44
N THR A 40 -32.61 24.99 23.40
CA THR A 40 -31.88 24.45 22.26
C THR A 40 -31.84 22.94 22.45
N ARG A 41 -32.61 22.21 21.62
CA ARG A 41 -32.34 20.78 21.40
C ARG A 41 -30.88 20.71 20.98
N SER A 42 -30.04 20.25 21.90
CA SER A 42 -28.73 19.73 21.54
C SER A 42 -29.01 18.62 20.55
N GLN A 43 -28.82 18.88 19.26
CA GLN A 43 -28.59 17.79 18.33
C GLN A 43 -27.35 17.11 18.90
N ALA A 44 -27.57 15.98 19.58
CA ALA A 44 -26.50 15.02 19.75
C ALA A 44 -26.00 14.78 18.33
N ALA A 45 -24.80 15.28 18.03
CA ALA A 45 -24.11 14.93 16.81
C ALA A 45 -24.17 13.41 16.74
N ALA A 46 -24.75 12.88 15.66
CA ALA A 46 -24.68 11.47 15.40
C ALA A 46 -23.22 11.05 15.58
N SER A 47 -22.97 10.05 16.43
CA SER A 47 -21.65 9.43 16.54
C SER A 47 -21.14 9.17 15.13
N PRO A 48 -19.89 9.53 14.77
CA PRO A 48 -19.42 9.30 13.42
C PRO A 48 -19.49 7.80 13.12
N THR A 49 -20.48 7.40 12.33
CA THR A 49 -20.70 6.05 11.83
C THR A 49 -19.88 5.79 10.56
N SER A 50 -18.75 6.46 10.35
CA SER A 50 -18.02 6.36 9.09
C SER A 50 -16.80 5.48 9.23
N GLY A 51 -17.00 4.17 9.12
CA GLY A 51 -15.94 3.32 8.58
C GLY A 51 -15.64 3.70 7.12
N GLY A 52 -14.58 3.18 6.53
CA GLY A 52 -14.10 3.59 5.19
C GLY A 52 -12.65 4.05 5.20
N LEU A 53 -12.19 4.53 4.04
CA LEU A 53 -10.86 5.13 3.89
C LEU A 53 -10.96 6.66 3.92
N SER A 54 -9.95 7.29 4.51
CA SER A 54 -9.77 8.74 4.49
C SER A 54 -8.35 9.08 4.08
N VAL A 55 -8.17 10.25 3.44
CA VAL A 55 -6.87 10.71 2.96
C VAL A 55 -6.55 12.06 3.57
N SER A 56 -5.32 12.23 4.04
CA SER A 56 -4.81 13.51 4.55
C SER A 56 -3.32 13.67 4.29
N TYR A 57 -2.87 14.92 4.24
CA TYR A 57 -1.45 15.25 4.08
C TYR A 57 -1.05 16.27 5.13
N GLU A 58 -0.09 15.90 5.98
CA GLU A 58 0.47 16.77 7.00
C GLU A 58 1.33 17.88 6.40
N ALA A 59 1.61 18.92 7.18
CA ALA A 59 2.57 19.94 6.76
C ALA A 59 3.99 19.35 6.81
N PRO A 60 4.80 19.49 5.74
CA PRO A 60 6.17 19.00 5.74
C PRO A 60 7.02 19.74 6.77
N ALA A 61 7.79 19.01 7.58
CA ALA A 61 8.60 19.59 8.65
C ALA A 61 9.81 20.39 8.12
N ARG A 62 10.63 19.77 7.25
CA ARG A 62 11.75 20.38 6.50
C ARG A 62 12.01 19.58 5.22
N GLY A 63 11.83 20.19 4.04
CA GLY A 63 11.82 19.45 2.78
C GLY A 63 10.54 18.60 2.61
N GLY A 64 10.33 17.97 1.46
CA GLY A 64 9.13 17.16 1.20
C GLY A 64 7.92 17.94 0.66
N GLY A 65 8.04 19.25 0.45
CA GLY A 65 6.96 20.07 -0.10
C GLY A 65 6.59 19.67 -1.53
N ALA A 66 7.60 19.46 -2.38
CA ALA A 66 7.40 18.99 -3.75
C ALA A 66 6.79 17.59 -3.80
N GLU A 67 7.17 16.70 -2.87
CA GLU A 67 6.65 15.34 -2.78
C GLU A 67 5.20 15.32 -2.30
N ARG A 68 4.84 16.16 -1.33
CA ARG A 68 3.45 16.36 -0.94
C ARG A 68 2.61 16.91 -2.10
N ASP A 69 3.14 17.90 -2.81
CA ASP A 69 2.42 18.51 -3.93
C ASP A 69 2.27 17.51 -5.08
N PHE A 70 3.29 16.68 -5.35
CA PHE A 70 3.23 15.54 -6.26
C PHE A 70 2.11 14.56 -5.90
N LEU A 71 1.99 14.18 -4.62
CA LEU A 71 0.91 13.31 -4.15
C LEU A 71 -0.46 13.92 -4.38
N ARG A 72 -0.62 15.23 -4.13
CA ARG A 72 -1.88 15.95 -4.34
C ARG A 72 -2.25 16.09 -5.81
N GLU A 73 -1.24 16.23 -6.68
CA GLU A 73 -1.42 16.35 -8.13
C GLU A 73 -1.80 15.02 -8.77
N HIS A 74 -1.07 13.95 -8.46
CA HIS A 74 -1.26 12.63 -9.07
C HIS A 74 -2.36 11.80 -8.38
N ARG A 75 -2.72 12.19 -7.15
CA ARG A 75 -3.83 11.64 -6.36
C ARG A 75 -3.81 10.11 -6.12
N PRO A 76 -2.66 9.45 -5.87
CA PRO A 76 -2.64 7.99 -5.71
C PRO A 76 -3.46 7.53 -4.49
N ALA A 77 -3.36 8.24 -3.37
CA ALA A 77 -4.11 7.92 -2.14
C ALA A 77 -5.61 8.10 -2.32
N GLU A 78 -6.04 9.18 -2.97
CA GLU A 78 -7.45 9.43 -3.25
C GLU A 78 -8.03 8.38 -4.20
N LYS A 79 -7.32 8.02 -5.27
CA LYS A 79 -7.76 6.98 -6.21
C LYS A 79 -7.96 5.64 -5.49
N VAL A 80 -7.02 5.24 -4.64
CA VAL A 80 -7.12 4.00 -3.84
C VAL A 80 -8.29 4.08 -2.85
N ALA A 81 -8.44 5.21 -2.15
CA ALA A 81 -9.53 5.39 -1.19
C ALA A 81 -10.91 5.38 -1.85
N GLU A 82 -11.05 6.03 -3.01
CA GLU A 82 -12.28 6.05 -3.82
C GLU A 82 -12.60 4.65 -4.34
N ASP A 83 -11.61 3.91 -4.84
CA ASP A 83 -11.80 2.56 -5.36
C ASP A 83 -12.22 1.56 -4.26
N VAL A 84 -11.40 1.45 -3.21
CA VAL A 84 -11.62 0.46 -2.16
C VAL A 84 -12.86 0.83 -1.35
N GLY A 85 -13.07 2.12 -1.07
CA GLY A 85 -14.25 2.60 -0.36
C GLY A 85 -15.56 2.45 -1.16
N GLY A 86 -15.49 2.52 -2.49
CA GLY A 86 -16.63 2.27 -3.37
C GLY A 86 -16.97 0.77 -3.49
N ALA A 87 -15.96 -0.10 -3.44
CA ALA A 87 -16.14 -1.54 -3.58
C ALA A 87 -16.47 -2.26 -2.26
N LEU A 88 -15.94 -1.79 -1.13
CA LEU A 88 -15.98 -2.53 0.14
C LEU A 88 -16.66 -1.73 1.26
N ARG A 89 -17.49 -2.41 2.05
CA ARG A 89 -18.13 -1.84 3.24
C ARG A 89 -17.23 -1.99 4.47
N LEU A 90 -16.30 -1.06 4.63
CA LEU A 90 -15.40 -1.06 5.78
C LEU A 90 -16.09 -0.49 7.01
N ARG A 91 -16.21 -1.30 8.07
CA ARG A 91 -16.80 -0.87 9.34
C ARG A 91 -15.82 -0.10 10.21
N LYS A 92 -14.53 -0.45 10.12
CA LYS A 92 -13.45 0.27 10.78
C LYS A 92 -12.94 1.34 9.81
N ALA A 93 -12.68 2.54 10.34
CA ALA A 93 -12.02 3.59 9.57
C ALA A 93 -10.52 3.27 9.44
N ILE A 94 -9.98 3.48 8.24
CA ILE A 94 -8.56 3.38 7.89
C ILE A 94 -8.16 4.76 7.34
N ALA A 95 -7.02 5.29 7.78
CA ALA A 95 -6.54 6.61 7.32
C ALA A 95 -5.23 6.47 6.53
N ILE A 96 -5.21 6.99 5.31
CA ILE A 96 -4.00 7.17 4.52
C ILE A 96 -3.45 8.56 4.83
N VAL A 97 -2.24 8.64 5.36
CA VAL A 97 -1.63 9.89 5.85
C VAL A 97 -0.28 10.10 5.18
N GLY A 98 -0.19 11.09 4.29
CA GLY A 98 1.09 11.52 3.76
C GLY A 98 1.81 12.46 4.73
N ARG A 99 3.04 12.16 5.12
CA ARG A 99 3.81 12.95 6.11
C ARG A 99 5.32 12.89 5.88
N SER A 100 6.06 13.73 6.61
CA SER A 100 7.52 13.61 6.72
C SER A 100 7.90 12.40 7.59
N CYS A 101 8.85 11.59 7.11
CA CYS A 101 9.41 10.42 7.81
C CYS A 101 10.95 10.52 7.82
N GLU A 102 11.62 9.55 8.45
CA GLU A 102 13.06 9.41 8.32
C GLU A 102 13.43 8.94 6.90
N LYS A 103 14.71 9.14 6.53
CA LYS A 103 15.19 8.68 5.23
C LYS A 103 15.33 7.16 5.25
N GLY A 104 14.73 6.48 4.29
CA GLY A 104 14.70 5.02 4.21
C GLY A 104 13.47 4.39 4.86
N ASP A 105 12.63 5.18 5.54
CA ASP A 105 11.30 4.72 5.95
C ASP A 105 10.43 4.49 4.71
N VAL A 106 9.83 3.31 4.63
CA VAL A 106 8.87 2.92 3.58
C VAL A 106 7.44 3.08 4.09
N PRO A 107 6.43 3.12 3.20
CA PRO A 107 5.04 3.07 3.61
C PRO A 107 4.74 1.81 4.44
N GLU A 108 3.87 1.96 5.43
CA GLU A 108 3.44 0.86 6.30
C GLU A 108 2.02 1.09 6.81
N TYR A 109 1.27 0.01 7.00
CA TYR A 109 0.04 -0.04 7.77
C TYR A 109 0.31 -0.33 9.25
N ASP A 110 -0.14 0.57 10.12
CA ASP A 110 -0.14 0.39 11.57
C ASP A 110 -1.52 -0.13 12.06
N PRO A 111 -1.62 -1.37 12.57
CA PRO A 111 -2.88 -1.93 13.07
C PRO A 111 -3.37 -1.29 14.38
N GLU A 112 -2.47 -0.72 15.20
CA GLU A 112 -2.86 -0.07 16.46
C GLU A 112 -3.63 1.23 16.18
N THR A 113 -3.19 1.98 15.16
CA THR A 113 -3.81 3.26 14.81
C THR A 113 -4.70 3.22 13.56
N ARG A 114 -4.67 2.11 12.81
CA ARG A 114 -5.33 1.92 11.51
C ARG A 114 -4.94 3.00 10.51
N ARG A 115 -3.63 3.26 10.43
CA ARG A 115 -3.07 4.28 9.54
C ARG A 115 -2.11 3.65 8.56
N ILE A 116 -2.27 4.01 7.30
CA ILE A 116 -1.29 3.79 6.25
C ILE A 116 -0.48 5.08 6.15
N VAL A 117 0.81 5.01 6.41
CA VAL A 117 1.71 6.17 6.33
C VAL A 117 2.35 6.21 4.95
N LEU A 118 2.23 7.34 4.26
CA LEU A 118 2.94 7.58 3.00
C LEU A 118 4.06 8.61 3.19
N CYS A 119 5.29 8.13 3.24
CA CYS A 119 6.44 8.95 3.55
C CYS A 119 6.87 9.82 2.35
N TYR A 120 7.03 11.12 2.55
CA TYR A 120 7.55 12.01 1.50
C TYR A 120 8.97 11.62 1.06
N SER A 121 9.80 11.08 1.97
CA SER A 121 11.12 10.54 1.64
C SER A 121 11.04 9.40 0.62
N TYR A 122 10.07 8.50 0.76
CA TYR A 122 9.83 7.39 -0.17
C TYR A 122 9.41 7.89 -1.57
N VAL A 123 8.52 8.90 -1.64
CA VAL A 123 8.13 9.53 -2.92
C VAL A 123 9.36 10.09 -3.65
N ALA A 124 10.24 10.79 -2.93
CA ALA A 124 11.47 11.33 -3.52
C ALA A 124 12.42 10.23 -3.98
N GLU A 125 12.52 9.13 -3.23
CA GLU A 125 13.37 7.99 -3.54
C GLU A 125 12.95 7.30 -4.83
N VAL A 126 11.68 6.93 -4.94
CA VAL A 126 11.11 6.29 -6.14
C VAL A 126 11.25 7.22 -7.35
N ARG A 127 10.93 8.52 -7.21
CA ARG A 127 11.09 9.48 -8.31
C ARG A 127 12.53 9.57 -8.77
N SER A 128 13.46 9.68 -7.83
CA SER A 128 14.88 9.77 -8.16
C SER A 128 15.41 8.48 -8.78
N MET A 129 14.86 7.31 -8.43
CA MET A 129 15.21 6.04 -9.07
C MET A 129 14.89 6.08 -10.57
N PHE A 130 13.65 6.40 -10.95
CA PHE A 130 13.25 6.45 -12.36
C PHE A 130 13.95 7.58 -13.13
N GLU A 131 14.21 8.73 -12.50
CA GLU A 131 15.02 9.80 -13.09
C GLU A 131 16.45 9.32 -13.40
N ARG A 132 17.12 8.62 -12.47
CA ARG A 132 18.47 8.08 -12.68
C ARG A 132 18.50 6.97 -13.72
N ALA A 133 17.41 6.22 -13.84
CA ALA A 133 17.24 5.21 -14.88
C ALA A 133 16.98 5.83 -16.27
N HIS A 134 16.84 7.16 -16.37
CA HIS A 134 16.45 7.88 -17.60
C HIS A 134 15.13 7.37 -18.19
N ASP A 135 14.18 6.98 -17.32
CA ASP A 135 12.84 6.60 -17.74
C ASP A 135 12.17 7.80 -18.46
N PRO A 136 11.47 7.58 -19.60
CA PRO A 136 10.82 8.66 -20.33
C PRO A 136 9.66 9.32 -19.57
N ASP A 137 9.08 8.64 -18.57
CA ASP A 137 8.02 9.18 -17.71
C ASP A 137 8.23 8.84 -16.22
N PRO A 138 9.23 9.46 -15.55
CA PRO A 138 9.51 9.18 -14.14
C PRO A 138 8.32 9.52 -13.23
N ALA A 139 7.52 10.53 -13.60
CA ALA A 139 6.37 10.97 -12.81
C ALA A 139 5.24 9.92 -12.84
N GLY A 140 4.84 9.46 -14.03
CA GLY A 140 3.83 8.42 -14.17
C GLY A 140 4.25 7.11 -13.50
N ARG A 141 5.52 6.73 -13.63
CA ARG A 141 6.10 5.53 -12.99
C ARG A 141 6.10 5.65 -11.47
N THR A 142 6.50 6.80 -10.95
CA THR A 142 6.41 7.08 -9.51
C THR A 142 4.97 7.00 -9.02
N ALA A 143 4.02 7.64 -9.70
CA ALA A 143 2.61 7.57 -9.32
C ALA A 143 2.07 6.13 -9.36
N GLY A 144 2.51 5.33 -10.33
CA GLY A 144 2.21 3.91 -10.45
C GLY A 144 2.68 3.09 -9.24
N VAL A 145 3.97 3.20 -8.89
CA VAL A 145 4.54 2.53 -7.70
C VAL A 145 3.79 2.95 -6.43
N LEU A 146 3.58 4.24 -6.21
CA LEU A 146 2.87 4.71 -5.01
C LEU A 146 1.43 4.17 -4.95
N THR A 147 0.77 4.01 -6.10
CA THR A 147 -0.58 3.45 -6.15
C THR A 147 -0.56 1.95 -5.81
N GLU A 148 0.39 1.18 -6.37
CA GLU A 148 0.59 -0.23 -6.00
C GLU A 148 0.88 -0.39 -4.51
N THR A 149 1.83 0.38 -3.98
CA THR A 149 2.22 0.28 -2.57
C THR A 149 1.05 0.61 -1.66
N LEU A 150 0.21 1.58 -2.02
CA LEU A 150 -1.01 1.87 -1.26
C LEU A 150 -2.04 0.74 -1.31
N TYR A 151 -2.20 0.05 -2.45
CA TYR A 151 -3.06 -1.15 -2.47
C TYR A 151 -2.46 -2.26 -1.60
N HIS A 152 -1.15 -2.47 -1.64
CA HIS A 152 -0.44 -3.41 -0.77
C HIS A 152 -0.72 -3.12 0.72
N GLU A 153 -0.53 -1.87 1.17
CA GLU A 153 -0.83 -1.50 2.56
C GLU A 153 -2.32 -1.60 2.92
N VAL A 154 -3.21 -1.34 1.95
CA VAL A 154 -4.64 -1.60 2.13
C VAL A 154 -4.92 -3.08 2.33
N ALA A 155 -4.18 -3.99 1.69
CA ALA A 155 -4.34 -5.43 1.89
C ALA A 155 -4.09 -5.82 3.36
N HIS A 156 -3.00 -5.34 3.96
CA HIS A 156 -2.74 -5.52 5.41
C HIS A 156 -3.87 -4.96 6.26
N ALA A 157 -4.37 -3.77 5.91
CA ALA A 157 -5.50 -3.18 6.60
C ALA A 157 -6.78 -4.03 6.46
N LEU A 158 -7.04 -4.65 5.31
CA LEU A 158 -8.18 -5.55 5.12
C LEU A 158 -8.02 -6.84 5.93
N VAL A 159 -6.82 -7.43 5.93
CA VAL A 159 -6.49 -8.63 6.73
C VAL A 159 -6.78 -8.36 8.21
N ASP A 160 -6.26 -7.28 8.78
CA ASP A 160 -6.51 -6.91 10.17
C ASP A 160 -7.98 -6.55 10.45
N THR A 161 -8.58 -5.69 9.61
CA THR A 161 -9.89 -5.10 9.94
C THR A 161 -11.06 -6.05 9.69
N LEU A 162 -10.92 -6.96 8.72
CA LEU A 162 -11.92 -7.98 8.39
C LEU A 162 -11.60 -9.34 9.04
N GLY A 163 -10.41 -9.52 9.61
CA GLY A 163 -9.98 -10.79 10.19
C GLY A 163 -9.78 -11.88 9.14
N LEU A 164 -9.23 -11.52 7.98
CA LEU A 164 -8.93 -12.48 6.92
C LEU A 164 -7.76 -13.36 7.35
N ALA A 165 -7.77 -14.62 6.92
CA ALA A 165 -6.70 -15.58 7.20
C ALA A 165 -5.95 -15.89 5.89
N PRO A 166 -4.89 -15.15 5.56
CA PRO A 166 -4.08 -15.47 4.39
C PRO A 166 -3.48 -16.88 4.54
N THR A 167 -3.48 -17.63 3.44
CA THR A 167 -2.93 -19.01 3.40
C THR A 167 -1.52 -19.09 2.82
N GLY A 168 -1.01 -17.98 2.28
CA GLY A 168 0.38 -17.78 1.86
C GLY A 168 1.14 -16.83 2.79
N ARG A 169 2.35 -16.40 2.38
CA ARG A 169 3.04 -15.29 3.07
C ARG A 169 2.19 -14.03 2.93
N GLU A 170 1.99 -13.30 4.01
CA GLU A 170 1.09 -12.14 4.02
C GLU A 170 1.51 -11.08 3.00
N GLU A 171 2.82 -10.83 2.87
CA GLU A 171 3.42 -9.95 1.87
C GLU A 171 3.14 -10.35 0.41
N ASP A 172 3.22 -11.65 0.09
CA ASP A 172 2.86 -12.15 -1.24
C ASP A 172 1.36 -11.95 -1.50
N VAL A 173 0.53 -12.13 -0.47
CA VAL A 173 -0.92 -11.92 -0.54
C VAL A 173 -1.25 -10.44 -0.71
N ALA A 174 -0.50 -9.54 -0.08
CA ALA A 174 -0.64 -8.09 -0.24
C ALA A 174 -0.24 -7.62 -1.66
N ASP A 175 0.85 -8.15 -2.22
CA ASP A 175 1.21 -7.90 -3.63
C ASP A 175 0.14 -8.41 -4.60
N GLN A 176 -0.38 -9.62 -4.33
CA GLN A 176 -1.48 -10.18 -5.11
C GLN A 176 -2.74 -9.32 -5.04
N PHE A 177 -3.05 -8.71 -3.89
CA PHE A 177 -4.18 -7.79 -3.78
C PHE A 177 -3.98 -6.56 -4.66
N ALA A 178 -2.78 -5.98 -4.67
CA ALA A 178 -2.48 -4.84 -5.52
C ALA A 178 -2.66 -5.19 -7.00
N ALA A 179 -2.12 -6.31 -7.47
CA ALA A 179 -2.34 -6.79 -8.83
C ALA A 179 -3.82 -7.07 -9.13
N TYR A 180 -4.54 -7.72 -8.21
CA TYR A 180 -5.97 -8.03 -8.32
C TYR A 180 -6.82 -6.77 -8.51
N ARG A 181 -6.53 -5.68 -7.80
CA ARG A 181 -7.29 -4.43 -7.89
C ARG A 181 -6.88 -3.56 -9.07
N LEU A 182 -5.59 -3.54 -9.40
CA LEU A 182 -5.04 -2.65 -10.43
C LEU A 182 -5.25 -3.18 -11.85
N ILE A 183 -4.95 -4.44 -12.13
CA ILE A 183 -4.95 -4.95 -13.52
C ILE A 183 -6.32 -4.77 -14.21
N PRO A 184 -7.47 -5.05 -13.56
CA PRO A 184 -8.79 -4.82 -14.17
C PRO A 184 -9.14 -3.34 -14.42
N ARG A 185 -8.30 -2.38 -13.99
CA ARG A 185 -8.49 -0.93 -14.26
C ARG A 185 -7.97 -0.51 -15.64
N GLY A 186 -7.55 -1.46 -16.47
CA GLY A 186 -7.10 -1.19 -17.83
C GLY A 186 -5.68 -0.60 -17.87
N PRO A 187 -5.35 0.20 -18.91
CA PRO A 187 -3.97 0.63 -19.17
C PRO A 187 -3.30 1.34 -17.99
N GLU A 188 -4.00 2.21 -17.27
CA GLU A 188 -3.44 2.92 -16.11
C GLU A 188 -3.04 1.95 -14.98
N GLY A 189 -3.92 0.99 -14.67
CA GLY A 189 -3.65 0.01 -13.62
C GLY A 189 -2.54 -0.98 -14.01
N ARG A 190 -2.54 -1.44 -15.26
CA ARG A 190 -1.46 -2.28 -15.81
C ARG A 190 -0.11 -1.53 -15.79
N ALA A 191 -0.09 -0.25 -16.15
CA ALA A 191 1.11 0.58 -16.07
C ALA A 191 1.62 0.75 -14.63
N ALA A 192 0.72 0.87 -13.64
CA ALA A 192 1.10 0.94 -12.23
C ALA A 192 1.75 -0.36 -11.74
N VAL A 193 1.19 -1.52 -12.12
CA VAL A 193 1.77 -2.83 -11.80
C VAL A 193 3.13 -3.03 -12.47
N LEU A 194 3.28 -2.60 -13.74
CA LEU A 194 4.56 -2.66 -14.43
C LEU A 194 5.60 -1.73 -13.78
N ALA A 195 5.18 -0.54 -13.34
CA ALA A 195 6.04 0.38 -12.60
C ALA A 195 6.53 -0.23 -11.28
N ALA A 196 5.66 -0.92 -10.54
CA ALA A 196 6.05 -1.66 -9.35
C ALA A 196 7.05 -2.78 -9.67
N ALA A 197 6.78 -3.58 -10.70
CA ALA A 197 7.68 -4.65 -11.14
C ALA A 197 9.08 -4.12 -11.47
N ASP A 198 9.16 -3.03 -12.22
CA ASP A 198 10.44 -2.44 -12.62
C ASP A 198 11.15 -1.74 -11.47
N ASN A 199 10.41 -1.14 -10.52
CA ASN A 199 10.98 -0.61 -9.27
C ASN A 199 11.64 -1.73 -8.44
N TYR A 200 10.97 -2.87 -8.24
CA TYR A 200 11.58 -4.02 -7.58
C TYR A 200 12.76 -4.59 -8.37
N ALA A 201 12.68 -4.62 -9.71
CA ALA A 201 13.81 -5.04 -10.53
C ALA A 201 15.04 -4.14 -10.35
N GLN A 202 14.87 -2.83 -10.12
CA GLN A 202 15.98 -1.93 -9.82
C GLN A 202 16.56 -2.19 -8.42
N TYR A 203 15.73 -2.34 -7.38
CA TYR A 203 16.22 -2.71 -6.04
C TYR A 203 16.98 -4.06 -6.06
N ALA A 204 16.48 -5.02 -6.83
CA ALA A 204 17.15 -6.30 -7.03
C ALA A 204 18.53 -6.17 -7.68
N ARG A 205 18.72 -5.24 -8.63
CA ARG A 205 20.02 -4.97 -9.27
C ARG A 205 21.01 -4.28 -8.35
N GLU A 206 20.51 -3.47 -7.40
CA GLU A 206 21.33 -2.79 -6.41
C GLU A 206 21.70 -3.72 -5.23
N SER A 207 20.97 -4.83 -5.06
CA SER A 207 21.21 -5.84 -4.01
C SER A 207 22.25 -6.89 -4.42
N ARG A 208 23.09 -7.30 -3.47
CA ARG A 208 24.01 -8.44 -3.69
C ARG A 208 23.33 -9.75 -3.30
N PRO A 209 23.62 -10.88 -3.97
CA PRO A 209 23.02 -12.17 -3.62
C PRO A 209 23.22 -12.60 -2.15
N GLU A 210 24.32 -12.16 -1.53
CA GLU A 210 24.64 -12.48 -0.14
C GLU A 210 23.80 -11.68 0.88
N ASP A 211 23.22 -10.57 0.45
CA ASP A 211 22.39 -9.68 1.29
C ASP A 211 20.90 -10.08 1.26
N VAL A 212 20.54 -11.08 0.44
CA VAL A 212 19.18 -11.60 0.34
C VAL A 212 18.88 -12.49 1.55
N ASP A 213 18.10 -11.95 2.49
CA ASP A 213 17.57 -12.72 3.61
C ASP A 213 16.27 -13.45 3.22
N LEU A 214 16.39 -14.75 2.94
CA LEU A 214 15.24 -15.60 2.60
C LEU A 214 14.27 -15.81 3.78
N GLY A 215 14.69 -15.48 5.01
CA GLY A 215 13.85 -15.50 6.21
C GLY A 215 13.16 -14.17 6.52
N ALA A 216 13.41 -13.12 5.72
CA ALA A 216 12.76 -11.83 5.87
C ALA A 216 11.25 -11.93 5.63
N GLU A 217 10.51 -10.99 6.21
CA GLU A 217 9.06 -10.88 6.05
C GLU A 217 8.68 -10.65 4.57
N HIS A 218 9.31 -9.65 3.94
CA HIS A 218 9.16 -9.40 2.51
C HIS A 218 9.92 -10.43 1.65
N PRO A 219 9.35 -10.86 0.52
CA PRO A 219 10.07 -11.65 -0.47
C PRO A 219 11.24 -10.86 -1.08
N PRO A 220 12.28 -11.54 -1.63
CA PRO A 220 13.33 -10.86 -2.37
C PRO A 220 12.75 -10.01 -3.51
N ASP A 221 13.28 -8.81 -3.73
CA ASP A 221 12.77 -7.88 -4.75
C ASP A 221 12.75 -8.50 -6.16
N ALA A 222 13.73 -9.35 -6.49
CA ALA A 222 13.76 -10.08 -7.76
C ALA A 222 12.52 -10.99 -7.94
N ALA A 223 12.07 -11.63 -6.85
CA ALA A 223 10.87 -12.47 -6.88
C ALA A 223 9.60 -11.61 -7.02
N ARG A 224 9.53 -10.47 -6.33
CA ARG A 224 8.40 -9.52 -6.45
C ARG A 224 8.29 -8.96 -7.87
N ALA A 225 9.41 -8.57 -8.47
CA ALA A 225 9.49 -8.12 -9.86
C ALA A 225 8.97 -9.19 -10.84
N ALA A 226 9.45 -10.44 -10.70
CA ALA A 226 9.00 -11.57 -11.51
C ALA A 226 7.51 -11.87 -11.33
N ASN A 227 7.00 -11.83 -10.10
CA ASN A 227 5.59 -12.09 -9.79
C ASN A 227 4.67 -11.03 -10.41
N TYR A 228 5.00 -9.75 -10.32
CA TYR A 228 4.18 -8.70 -10.94
C TYR A 228 4.15 -8.79 -12.47
N ARG A 229 5.29 -9.04 -13.12
CA ARG A 229 5.31 -9.31 -14.57
C ARG A 229 4.52 -10.56 -14.94
N CYS A 230 4.59 -11.60 -14.10
CA CYS A 230 3.79 -12.81 -14.26
C CYS A 230 2.28 -12.51 -14.17
N TYR A 231 1.82 -11.70 -13.21
CA TYR A 231 0.41 -11.33 -13.11
C TYR A 231 -0.07 -10.52 -14.32
N LEU A 232 0.76 -9.60 -14.84
CA LEU A 232 0.45 -8.87 -16.07
C LEU A 232 0.33 -9.81 -17.27
N TYR A 233 1.32 -10.67 -17.49
CA TYR A 233 1.33 -11.62 -18.59
C TYR A 233 0.12 -12.56 -18.51
N GLY A 234 -0.12 -13.15 -17.33
CA GLY A 234 -1.25 -14.06 -17.11
C GLY A 234 -2.62 -13.39 -17.32
N ALA A 235 -2.72 -12.08 -17.07
CA ALA A 235 -3.93 -11.32 -17.36
C ALA A 235 -4.13 -11.07 -18.86
N SER A 236 -3.07 -10.73 -19.60
CA SER A 236 -3.11 -10.56 -21.07
C SER A 236 -3.57 -11.84 -21.77
N GLU A 237 -2.99 -12.99 -21.38
CA GLU A 237 -3.33 -14.30 -21.92
C GLU A 237 -4.81 -14.66 -21.67
N ALA A 238 -5.28 -14.46 -20.43
CA ALA A 238 -6.66 -14.76 -20.04
C ALA A 238 -7.70 -13.87 -20.76
N GLU A 239 -7.31 -12.66 -21.15
CA GLU A 239 -8.16 -11.70 -21.86
C GLU A 239 -8.10 -11.88 -23.39
N GLY A 240 -7.25 -12.79 -23.90
CA GLY A 240 -7.06 -13.03 -25.33
C GLY A 240 -6.56 -11.80 -26.08
N SER A 241 -5.79 -10.94 -25.39
CA SER A 241 -5.36 -9.65 -25.93
C SER A 241 -4.10 -9.80 -26.78
N ASP A 242 -4.28 -9.87 -28.10
CA ASP A 242 -3.23 -9.70 -29.12
C ASP A 242 -2.65 -8.25 -29.16
N GLY A 243 -2.27 -7.68 -28.00
CA GLY A 243 -1.34 -6.53 -27.95
C GLY A 243 -1.85 -5.17 -27.46
N ASP A 244 -2.02 -4.99 -26.15
CA ASP A 244 -1.88 -3.70 -25.44
C ASP A 244 -1.79 -3.98 -23.92
N ALA A 245 -0.81 -3.56 -23.11
CA ALA A 245 0.26 -2.58 -23.21
C ALA A 245 1.52 -3.19 -22.55
N SER A 246 2.69 -2.96 -23.16
CA SER A 246 3.89 -3.84 -23.20
C SER A 246 3.57 -5.13 -23.95
N SER A 247 4.06 -5.27 -25.19
CA SER A 247 3.99 -6.54 -25.91
C SER A 247 4.44 -7.66 -24.97
N ASP A 248 3.82 -8.83 -25.00
CA ASP A 248 4.16 -9.91 -24.07
C ASP A 248 5.67 -10.25 -24.09
N ASP A 249 6.35 -9.96 -25.21
CA ASP A 249 7.82 -9.99 -25.38
C ASP A 249 8.60 -9.06 -24.43
N ASP A 250 8.05 -7.89 -24.06
CA ASP A 250 8.65 -6.95 -23.11
C ASP A 250 8.47 -7.42 -21.65
N LEU A 251 7.39 -8.17 -21.39
CA LEU A 251 7.15 -8.76 -20.07
C LEU A 251 8.04 -9.98 -19.86
N VAL A 252 8.11 -10.88 -20.86
CA VAL A 252 8.95 -12.09 -20.88
C VAL A 252 10.34 -11.77 -21.44
N ASP A 253 11.13 -11.03 -20.65
CA ASP A 253 12.46 -10.55 -21.06
C ASP A 253 13.59 -11.59 -20.95
N GLY A 254 13.28 -12.81 -20.51
CA GLY A 254 14.25 -13.90 -20.31
C GLY A 254 15.15 -13.72 -19.08
N THR A 255 14.99 -12.64 -18.31
CA THR A 255 15.82 -12.35 -17.12
C THR A 255 14.98 -12.20 -15.85
N VAL A 256 14.07 -11.22 -15.81
CA VAL A 256 13.11 -11.01 -14.71
C VAL A 256 11.97 -12.02 -14.83
N LEU A 257 11.46 -12.23 -16.04
CA LEU A 257 10.45 -13.25 -16.33
C LEU A 257 10.95 -14.12 -17.48
N THR A 258 11.22 -15.39 -17.18
CA THR A 258 11.61 -16.40 -18.17
C THR A 258 10.39 -17.00 -18.85
N GLU A 259 10.58 -17.56 -20.06
CA GLU A 259 9.52 -18.29 -20.78
C GLU A 259 8.95 -19.45 -19.94
N GLU A 260 9.82 -20.18 -19.23
CA GLU A 260 9.41 -21.26 -18.33
C GLU A 260 8.47 -20.74 -17.23
N ARG A 261 8.82 -19.61 -16.60
CA ARG A 261 7.99 -18.98 -15.57
C ARG A 261 6.67 -18.45 -16.15
N ALA A 262 6.73 -17.85 -17.33
CA ALA A 262 5.58 -17.27 -18.04
C ALA A 262 4.48 -18.32 -18.31
N SER A 263 4.86 -19.57 -18.59
CA SER A 263 3.92 -20.67 -18.84
C SER A 263 2.96 -20.98 -17.68
N LEU A 264 3.27 -20.51 -16.45
CA LEU A 264 2.44 -20.71 -15.26
C LEU A 264 1.54 -19.51 -14.95
N CYS A 265 1.76 -18.38 -15.62
CA CYS A 265 1.26 -17.09 -15.18
C CYS A 265 -0.25 -16.89 -15.36
N GLU A 266 -0.85 -17.42 -16.42
CA GLU A 266 -2.31 -17.44 -16.60
C GLU A 266 -2.99 -18.13 -15.40
N GLY A 267 -2.45 -19.28 -15.00
CA GLY A 267 -2.95 -20.06 -13.87
C GLY A 267 -2.83 -19.31 -12.54
N GLU A 268 -1.71 -18.62 -12.32
CA GLU A 268 -1.46 -17.86 -11.09
C GLU A 268 -2.31 -16.58 -11.00
N TYR A 269 -2.43 -15.83 -12.09
CA TYR A 269 -3.36 -14.69 -12.13
C TYR A 269 -4.82 -15.15 -11.95
N GLY A 270 -5.18 -16.29 -12.53
CA GLY A 270 -6.48 -16.90 -12.27
C GLY A 270 -6.67 -17.30 -10.80
N ALA A 271 -5.63 -17.81 -10.14
CA ALA A 271 -5.67 -18.22 -8.75
C ALA A 271 -5.82 -17.03 -7.79
N LEU A 272 -5.04 -15.96 -7.98
CA LEU A 272 -5.14 -14.77 -7.13
C LEU A 272 -6.51 -14.10 -7.27
N ARG A 273 -7.08 -14.05 -8.49
CA ARG A 273 -8.43 -13.51 -8.72
C ARG A 273 -9.48 -14.30 -7.96
N ARG A 274 -9.50 -15.63 -8.13
CA ARG A 274 -10.45 -16.50 -7.41
C ARG A 274 -10.29 -16.40 -5.90
N GLY A 275 -9.06 -16.27 -5.42
CA GLY A 275 -8.77 -16.10 -3.99
C GLY A 275 -9.40 -14.84 -3.43
N TRP A 276 -9.12 -13.68 -4.04
CA TRP A 276 -9.65 -12.39 -3.58
C TRP A 276 -11.14 -12.22 -3.82
N ASP A 277 -11.68 -12.74 -4.93
CA ASP A 277 -13.13 -12.79 -5.17
C ASP A 277 -13.85 -13.58 -4.07
N GLY A 278 -13.26 -14.70 -3.60
CA GLY A 278 -13.83 -15.49 -2.51
C GLY A 278 -13.72 -14.86 -1.13
N LEU A 279 -12.74 -13.97 -0.90
CA LEU A 279 -12.55 -13.25 0.37
C LEU A 279 -13.41 -12.00 0.49
N LEU A 280 -13.69 -11.32 -0.63
CA LEU A 280 -14.32 -9.99 -0.67
C LEU A 280 -15.71 -9.97 -1.32
N GLY A 281 -16.13 -11.08 -1.95
CA GLY A 281 -17.43 -11.25 -2.62
C GLY A 281 -18.56 -11.79 -1.75
#